data_AF-A0A0J0XPP6-F1
#
_entry.id   AF-A0A0J0XPP6-F1
#
_cell.length_a   1.000
_cell.length_b   1.000
_cell.length_c   1.000
_cell.angle_alpha   90.00
_cell.angle_beta   90.00
_cell.angle_gamma   90.00
#
_symmetry.space_group_name_H-M   'P 1'
#
loop_
_entity.id
_entity.type
_entity.pdbx_description
1 polymer ?
#
loop_
_entity_poly.entity_id
_entity_poly.type
_entity_poly.pdbx_seq_one_letter_code
_entity_poly.pdbx_strand_id
1 'polypeptide(L)'
;IKTVTTTGHPALGQRSLVARKRLEPKSLLLPYLGITACAHEGSDYDLSLMRLSASDVRNPFGAHALQGEEEKALHVSIGVDAAQAGNAARFVNDFRGVAAAPNAEFRLGRGEEGEARMEVWSTRRIEKGDEVLVSYGKGWWGARK
;
A
#
# COMPACT_ATOMS: atom_id res chain seq x y z
N ILE A 1 4.53 7.43 15.63
CA ILE A 1 4.27 5.97 15.74
C ILE A 1 4.03 5.68 17.22
N LYS A 2 2.96 4.95 17.55
CA LYS A 2 2.64 4.52 18.92
C LYS A 2 2.42 3.01 18.96
N THR A 3 2.60 2.39 20.13
CA THR A 3 2.13 1.01 20.36
C THR A 3 0.62 1.02 20.54
N VAL A 4 -0.06 0.05 19.97
CA VAL A 4 -1.49 -0.15 20.14
C VAL A 4 -1.73 -0.89 21.45
N THR A 5 -2.42 -0.24 22.40
CA THR A 5 -2.74 -0.83 23.72
C THR A 5 -4.24 -1.00 23.96
N THR A 6 -5.09 -0.50 23.04
CA THR A 6 -6.54 -0.59 23.16
C THR A 6 -7.01 -2.03 22.98
N THR A 7 -7.67 -2.57 24.01
CA THR A 7 -8.26 -3.91 23.96
C THR A 7 -9.32 -3.97 22.85
N GLY A 8 -9.29 -5.00 22.01
CA GLY A 8 -10.19 -5.18 20.86
C GLY A 8 -9.69 -4.58 19.54
N HIS A 9 -8.60 -3.82 19.56
CA HIS A 9 -7.96 -3.35 18.33
C HIS A 9 -7.30 -4.55 17.58
N PRO A 10 -7.53 -4.75 16.27
CA PRO A 10 -6.95 -5.88 15.53
C PRO A 10 -5.42 -5.95 15.58
N ALA A 11 -4.77 -4.78 15.60
CA ALA A 11 -3.31 -4.65 15.76
C ALA A 11 -2.82 -4.53 17.22
N LEU A 12 -3.54 -5.06 18.22
CA LEU A 12 -3.15 -5.02 19.64
C LEU A 12 -1.72 -5.54 19.83
N GLY A 13 -0.88 -4.76 20.54
CA GLY A 13 0.53 -5.08 20.76
C GLY A 13 1.47 -4.68 19.61
N GLN A 14 0.93 -4.36 18.44
CA GLN A 14 1.70 -3.86 17.30
C GLN A 14 1.84 -2.32 17.34
N ARG A 15 2.19 -1.72 16.20
CA ARG A 15 2.44 -0.29 16.04
C ARG A 15 1.40 0.35 15.13
N SER A 16 1.20 1.64 15.35
CA SER A 16 0.24 2.46 14.63
C SER A 16 0.84 3.81 14.25
N LEU A 17 0.50 4.29 13.04
CA LEU A 17 0.76 5.64 12.60
C LEU A 17 -0.32 6.58 13.14
N VAL A 18 0.10 7.57 13.94
CA VAL A 18 -0.78 8.50 14.65
C VAL A 18 -0.43 9.93 14.31
N ALA A 19 -1.45 10.75 14.02
CA ALA A 19 -1.30 12.15 13.68
C ALA A 19 -0.76 12.98 14.86
N ARG A 20 0.31 13.73 14.63
CA ARG A 20 0.92 14.64 15.65
C ARG A 20 0.30 16.04 15.66
N LYS A 21 -0.42 16.38 14.59
CA LYS A 21 -1.16 17.63 14.39
C LYS A 21 -2.41 17.31 13.57
N ARG A 22 -3.34 18.25 13.49
CA ARG A 22 -4.47 18.16 12.56
C ARG A 22 -3.95 18.10 11.12
N LEU A 23 -4.54 17.21 10.31
CA LEU A 23 -4.23 17.02 8.90
C LEU A 23 -5.50 17.29 8.08
N GLU A 24 -5.35 18.08 7.01
CA GLU A 24 -6.48 18.44 6.15
C GLU A 24 -6.87 17.30 5.21
N PRO A 25 -8.15 17.21 4.79
CA PRO A 25 -8.57 16.26 3.77
C PRO A 25 -7.79 16.40 2.46
N LYS A 26 -7.69 15.30 1.71
CA LYS A 26 -7.11 15.28 0.35
C LYS A 26 -5.67 15.79 0.29
N SER A 27 -4.91 15.59 1.36
CA SER A 27 -3.49 15.95 1.43
C SER A 27 -2.61 14.72 1.43
N LEU A 28 -1.44 14.82 0.77
CA LEU A 28 -0.39 13.82 0.87
C LEU A 28 0.12 13.81 2.32
N LEU A 29 0.02 12.65 2.98
CA LEU A 29 0.53 12.49 4.33
C LEU A 29 2.01 12.12 4.30
N LEU A 30 2.37 11.09 3.53
CA LEU A 30 3.72 10.60 3.33
C LEU A 30 3.76 9.54 2.22
N PRO A 31 4.91 9.35 1.55
CA PRO A 31 5.10 8.22 0.65
C PRO A 31 5.24 6.91 1.43
N TYR A 32 4.77 5.81 0.84
CA TYR A 32 4.98 4.45 1.34
C TYR A 32 6.29 3.90 0.76
N LEU A 33 7.35 3.96 1.57
CA LEU A 33 8.70 3.57 1.14
C LEU A 33 9.03 2.15 1.58
N GLY A 34 9.81 1.47 0.75
CA GLY A 34 10.30 0.12 1.00
C GLY A 34 11.23 -0.36 -0.10
N ILE A 35 11.54 -1.66 -0.11
CA ILE A 35 12.35 -2.32 -1.13
C ILE A 35 11.47 -2.59 -2.35
N THR A 36 11.94 -2.27 -3.55
CA THR A 36 11.25 -2.62 -4.79
C THR A 36 11.49 -4.09 -5.14
N ALA A 37 10.43 -4.84 -5.42
CA ALA A 37 10.52 -6.27 -5.73
C ALA A 37 9.51 -6.70 -6.80
N CYS A 38 9.88 -7.75 -7.56
CA CYS A 38 9.10 -8.31 -8.66
C CYS A 38 8.16 -9.47 -8.24
N ALA A 39 8.24 -9.93 -6.99
CA ALA A 39 7.34 -10.92 -6.40
C ALA A 39 7.25 -10.69 -4.90
N HIS A 40 6.04 -10.75 -4.35
CA HIS A 40 5.71 -10.35 -2.97
C HIS A 40 5.37 -11.56 -2.07
N GLU A 41 6.00 -12.70 -2.33
CA GLU A 41 5.62 -13.92 -1.63
C GLU A 41 6.08 -13.85 -0.16
N GLY A 42 5.10 -13.71 0.74
CA GLY A 42 5.29 -13.87 2.19
C GLY A 42 5.41 -12.59 3.02
N SER A 43 5.26 -11.39 2.44
CA SER A 43 5.24 -10.14 3.21
C SER A 43 3.82 -9.59 3.41
N ASP A 44 3.53 -9.11 4.62
CA ASP A 44 2.30 -8.36 4.94
C ASP A 44 2.42 -6.85 4.63
N TYR A 45 3.64 -6.40 4.26
CA TYR A 45 3.99 -5.01 4.01
C TYR A 45 4.16 -4.72 2.51
N ASP A 46 3.64 -5.59 1.64
CA ASP A 46 3.72 -5.45 0.20
C ASP A 46 2.57 -4.60 -0.36
N LEU A 47 2.91 -3.62 -1.20
CA LEU A 47 1.95 -2.83 -1.95
C LEU A 47 2.35 -2.81 -3.43
N SER A 48 1.38 -2.97 -4.31
CA SER A 48 1.66 -3.04 -5.74
C SER A 48 1.62 -1.65 -6.38
N LEU A 49 2.70 -1.34 -7.11
CA LEU A 49 2.82 -0.14 -7.93
C LEU A 49 2.24 -0.37 -9.32
N MET A 50 2.50 -1.55 -9.90
CA MET A 50 2.10 -1.88 -11.25
C MET A 50 1.81 -3.37 -11.37
N ARG A 51 0.68 -3.70 -12.00
CA ARG A 51 0.35 -5.05 -12.44
C ARG A 51 -0.18 -4.99 -13.86
N LEU A 52 0.51 -5.66 -14.78
CA LEU A 52 0.07 -5.86 -16.16
C LEU A 52 -0.03 -7.37 -16.41
N SER A 53 -1.18 -7.83 -16.86
CA SER A 53 -1.33 -9.24 -17.21
C SER A 53 -0.57 -9.57 -18.49
N ALA A 54 -0.28 -10.85 -18.72
CA ALA A 54 0.28 -11.31 -20.00
C ALA A 54 -0.60 -10.93 -21.21
N SER A 55 -1.90 -10.73 -21.02
CA SER A 55 -2.86 -10.30 -22.04
C SER A 55 -3.01 -8.78 -22.16
N ASP A 56 -2.40 -7.98 -21.28
CA ASP A 56 -2.53 -6.52 -21.33
C ASP A 56 -1.75 -5.99 -22.54
N VAL A 57 -2.41 -5.20 -23.38
CA VAL A 57 -1.81 -4.60 -24.60
C VAL A 57 -0.71 -3.58 -24.31
N ARG A 58 -0.60 -3.11 -23.06
CA ARG A 58 0.48 -2.22 -22.62
C ARG A 58 1.69 -2.98 -22.10
N ASN A 59 1.57 -4.30 -21.92
CA ASN A 59 2.65 -5.13 -21.39
C ASN A 59 3.68 -5.42 -22.49
N PRO A 60 4.91 -4.87 -22.41
CA PRO A 60 5.93 -5.10 -23.44
C PRO A 60 6.42 -6.55 -23.50
N PHE A 61 6.11 -7.37 -22.49
CA PHE A 61 6.39 -8.80 -22.43
C PHE A 61 5.11 -9.65 -22.54
N GLY A 62 4.02 -9.02 -22.99
CA GLY A 62 2.72 -9.65 -23.15
C GLY A 62 2.63 -10.48 -24.43
N ALA A 63 1.57 -11.29 -24.53
CA ALA A 63 1.36 -12.21 -25.65
C ALA A 63 1.33 -11.52 -27.03
N HIS A 64 0.92 -10.24 -27.08
CA HIS A 64 0.89 -9.46 -28.31
C HIS A 64 2.27 -9.00 -28.80
N ALA A 65 3.26 -8.92 -27.91
CA ALA A 65 4.61 -8.45 -28.22
C ALA A 65 5.49 -9.59 -28.76
N LEU A 66 5.08 -10.84 -28.55
CA LEU A 66 5.80 -12.04 -28.95
C LEU A 66 5.30 -12.49 -30.34
N GLN A 67 5.84 -11.88 -31.40
CA GLN A 67 5.58 -12.29 -32.78
C GLN A 67 6.52 -13.44 -33.18
N GLY A 68 6.16 -14.68 -32.85
CA GLY A 68 6.78 -15.88 -33.43
C GLY A 68 7.93 -16.55 -32.66
N GLU A 69 8.22 -16.13 -31.43
CA GLU A 69 9.19 -16.80 -30.54
C GLU A 69 8.47 -17.80 -29.60
N GLU A 70 9.12 -18.90 -29.23
CA GLU A 70 8.67 -19.85 -28.17
C GLU A 70 8.74 -19.24 -26.75
N GLU A 71 8.94 -17.93 -26.63
CA GLU A 71 8.94 -17.26 -25.33
C GLU A 71 7.54 -17.25 -24.71
N LYS A 72 7.49 -17.54 -23.41
CA LYS A 72 6.25 -17.50 -22.63
C LYS A 72 5.91 -16.06 -22.29
N ALA A 73 4.71 -15.61 -22.67
CA ALA A 73 4.19 -14.31 -22.25
C ALA A 73 4.22 -14.17 -20.72
N LEU A 74 4.76 -13.05 -20.23
CA LEU A 74 4.99 -12.81 -18.81
C LEU A 74 4.00 -11.81 -18.24
N HIS A 75 3.64 -12.00 -16.98
CA HIS A 75 2.97 -10.95 -16.20
C HIS A 75 4.03 -9.99 -15.66
N VAL A 76 3.74 -8.69 -15.67
CA VAL A 76 4.59 -7.70 -14.99
C VAL A 76 3.96 -7.36 -13.66
N SER A 77 4.70 -7.54 -12.58
CA SER A 77 4.28 -7.17 -11.22
C SER A 77 5.42 -6.44 -10.54
N ILE A 78 5.21 -5.16 -10.22
CA ILE A 78 6.14 -4.33 -9.47
C ILE A 78 5.43 -3.88 -8.21
N GLY A 79 6.07 -4.01 -7.06
CA GLY A 79 5.60 -3.38 -5.84
C GLY A 79 6.72 -2.94 -4.92
N VAL A 80 6.30 -2.41 -3.78
CA VAL A 80 7.13 -1.93 -2.70
C VAL A 80 6.82 -2.76 -1.46
N ASP A 81 7.85 -3.38 -0.90
CA ASP A 81 7.77 -4.14 0.35
C ASP A 81 8.48 -3.37 1.47
N ALA A 82 7.72 -2.95 2.47
CA ALA A 82 8.26 -2.22 3.62
C ALA A 82 8.75 -3.12 4.77
N ALA A 83 8.79 -4.45 4.62
CA ALA A 83 9.10 -5.39 5.70
C ALA A 83 10.48 -5.14 6.34
N GLN A 84 11.53 -5.07 5.52
CA GLN A 84 12.93 -4.97 5.98
C GLN A 84 13.45 -3.52 5.99
N ALA A 85 12.99 -2.68 5.06
CA ALA A 85 13.35 -1.27 4.97
C ALA A 85 12.12 -0.46 4.61
N GLY A 86 12.03 0.80 5.08
CA GLY A 86 10.91 1.66 4.79
C GLY A 86 10.85 2.88 5.72
N ASN A 87 9.68 3.52 5.79
CA ASN A 87 9.46 4.68 6.66
C ASN A 87 8.22 4.49 7.56
N ALA A 88 7.74 5.56 8.20
CA ALA A 88 6.61 5.50 9.10
C ALA A 88 5.27 5.06 8.46
N ALA A 89 5.16 5.10 7.12
CA ALA A 89 3.93 4.74 6.40
C ALA A 89 3.58 3.26 6.58
N ARG A 90 4.57 2.40 6.82
CA ARG A 90 4.37 0.97 7.04
C ARG A 90 3.50 0.63 8.26
N PHE A 91 3.24 1.61 9.13
CA PHE A 91 2.44 1.44 10.35
C PHE A 91 0.99 1.94 10.20
N VAL A 92 0.52 2.26 8.99
CA VAL A 92 -0.92 2.47 8.76
C VAL A 92 -1.66 1.16 8.93
N ASN A 93 -2.78 1.18 9.64
CA ASN A 93 -3.59 -0.01 9.88
C ASN A 93 -4.86 -0.01 9.04
N ASP A 94 -5.48 -1.19 8.87
CA ASP A 94 -6.81 -1.28 8.30
C ASP A 94 -7.84 -0.69 9.28
N PHE A 95 -8.83 0.02 8.76
CA PHE A 95 -9.88 0.65 9.56
C PHE A 95 -10.84 -0.35 10.22
N ARG A 96 -11.00 -1.56 9.67
CA ARG A 96 -11.99 -2.54 10.15
C ARG A 96 -11.64 -2.97 11.56
N GLY A 97 -12.61 -2.88 12.48
CA GLY A 97 -12.41 -3.15 13.91
C GLY A 97 -11.84 -1.98 14.70
N VAL A 98 -11.57 -0.84 14.06
CA VAL A 98 -11.04 0.38 14.70
C VAL A 98 -11.98 1.57 14.53
N ALA A 99 -12.51 1.76 13.32
CA ALA A 99 -13.40 2.87 12.98
C ALA A 99 -14.48 2.44 11.98
N ALA A 100 -15.50 3.29 11.79
CA ALA A 100 -16.58 3.03 10.82
C ALA A 100 -16.13 3.11 9.35
N ALA A 101 -15.09 3.91 9.06
CA ALA A 101 -14.57 4.11 7.71
C ALA A 101 -13.08 4.54 7.76
N PRO A 102 -12.28 4.26 6.71
CA PRO A 102 -10.90 4.72 6.63
C PRO A 102 -10.82 6.25 6.51
N ASN A 103 -9.76 6.85 7.06
CA ASN A 103 -9.50 8.29 6.97
C ASN A 103 -8.34 8.65 6.05
N ALA A 104 -7.66 7.63 5.51
CA ALA A 104 -6.63 7.74 4.49
C ALA A 104 -6.76 6.62 3.46
N GLU A 105 -6.04 6.73 2.35
CA GLU A 105 -5.97 5.71 1.31
C GLU A 105 -4.60 5.67 0.65
N PHE A 106 -4.32 4.51 0.04
CA PHE A 106 -3.18 4.34 -0.84
C PHE A 106 -3.48 4.92 -2.22
N ARG A 107 -2.56 5.70 -2.78
CA ARG A 107 -2.64 6.25 -4.13
C ARG A 107 -1.33 6.04 -4.87
N LEU A 108 -1.44 5.78 -6.17
CA LEU A 108 -0.30 5.87 -7.06
C LEU A 108 -0.01 7.35 -7.32
N GLY A 109 1.15 7.80 -6.89
CA GLY A 109 1.70 9.13 -7.15
C GLY A 109 2.93 9.05 -8.05
N ARG A 110 3.55 10.21 -8.25
CA ARG A 110 4.82 10.37 -8.95
C ARG A 110 5.78 11.13 -8.04
N GLY A 111 7.00 10.63 -7.91
CA GLY A 111 8.05 11.37 -7.23
C GLY A 111 8.53 12.56 -8.05
N GLU A 112 9.50 13.27 -7.48
CA GLU A 112 10.02 14.52 -8.04
C GLU A 112 10.70 14.30 -9.40
N GLU A 113 11.25 13.11 -9.64
CA GLU A 113 11.91 12.73 -10.90
C GLU A 113 10.98 11.94 -11.82
N GLY A 114 9.69 11.84 -11.47
CA GLY A 114 8.67 11.17 -12.27
C GLY A 114 8.55 9.65 -12.03
N GLU A 115 9.28 9.10 -11.05
CA GLU A 115 9.20 7.69 -10.70
C GLU A 115 7.85 7.34 -10.06
N ALA A 116 7.34 6.14 -10.35
CA ALA A 116 6.10 5.66 -9.75
C ALA A 116 6.28 5.47 -8.24
N ARG A 117 5.35 6.03 -7.45
CA ARG A 117 5.44 6.03 -5.99
C ARG A 117 4.11 5.63 -5.36
N MET A 118 4.15 4.76 -4.36
CA MET A 118 2.97 4.51 -3.53
C MET A 118 2.89 5.58 -2.44
N GLU A 119 1.72 6.16 -2.23
CA GLU A 119 1.52 7.29 -1.33
C GLU A 119 0.32 7.08 -0.41
N VAL A 120 0.40 7.62 0.80
CA VAL A 120 -0.72 7.65 1.75
C VAL A 120 -1.32 9.06 1.74
N TRP A 121 -2.60 9.15 1.38
CA TRP A 121 -3.34 10.41 1.30
C TRP A 121 -4.50 10.43 2.28
N SER A 122 -4.76 11.55 2.93
CA SER A 122 -5.98 11.71 3.71
C SER A 122 -7.21 11.79 2.80
N THR A 123 -8.30 11.13 3.20
CA THR A 123 -9.60 11.20 2.51
C THR A 123 -10.54 12.17 3.20
N ARG A 124 -10.36 12.36 4.51
CA ARG A 124 -11.07 13.31 5.36
C ARG A 124 -10.11 13.95 6.36
N ARG A 125 -10.60 14.87 7.17
CA ARG A 125 -9.80 15.50 8.24
C ARG A 125 -9.38 14.42 9.26
N ILE A 126 -8.15 14.52 9.72
CA ILE A 126 -7.59 13.67 10.78
C ILE A 126 -7.15 14.57 11.92
N GLU A 127 -7.71 14.38 13.11
CA GLU A 127 -7.38 15.22 14.27
C GLU A 127 -6.05 14.81 14.90
N LYS A 128 -5.46 15.71 15.68
CA LYS A 128 -4.25 15.37 16.45
C LYS A 128 -4.57 14.22 17.41
N GLY A 129 -3.79 13.15 17.32
CA GLY A 129 -3.94 11.97 18.16
C GLY A 129 -4.72 10.83 17.50
N ASP A 130 -5.39 11.09 16.37
CA ASP A 130 -6.08 10.05 15.60
C ASP A 130 -5.08 9.13 14.90
N GLU A 131 -5.47 7.87 14.80
CA GLU A 131 -4.79 6.89 13.97
C GLU A 131 -5.06 7.12 12.48
N VAL A 132 -4.04 6.93 11.64
CA VAL A 132 -4.17 6.92 10.19
C VAL A 132 -4.57 5.52 9.76
N LEU A 133 -5.79 5.42 9.24
CA LEU A 133 -6.46 4.16 8.89
C LEU A 133 -6.79 4.13 7.41
N VAL A 134 -6.37 3.06 6.75
CA VAL A 134 -6.61 2.78 5.33
C VAL A 134 -7.53 1.56 5.17
N SER A 135 -7.87 1.19 3.94
CA SER A 135 -8.39 -0.15 3.65
C SER A 135 -7.30 -0.95 2.95
N TYR A 136 -6.90 -2.09 3.52
CA TYR A 136 -5.98 -3.05 2.88
C TYR A 136 -6.58 -3.72 1.64
N GLY A 137 -7.92 -3.70 1.54
CA GLY A 137 -8.64 -4.22 0.39
C GLY A 137 -9.11 -5.66 0.55
N LYS A 138 -10.10 -6.05 -0.25
CA LYS A 138 -10.77 -7.35 -0.12
C LYS A 138 -9.84 -8.53 -0.39
N GLY A 139 -8.89 -8.39 -1.32
CA GLY A 139 -7.92 -9.45 -1.65
C GLY A 139 -7.02 -9.80 -0.47
N TRP A 140 -6.52 -8.79 0.26
CA TRP A 140 -5.66 -8.99 1.43
C TRP A 140 -6.38 -9.78 2.54
N TRP A 141 -7.63 -9.42 2.83
CA TRP A 141 -8.46 -10.12 3.81
C TRP A 141 -8.91 -11.50 3.33
N GLY A 142 -9.16 -11.67 2.04
CA GLY A 142 -9.54 -12.96 1.45
C GLY A 142 -8.45 -14.02 1.53
N ALA A 143 -7.18 -13.61 1.43
CA ALA A 143 -6.02 -14.50 1.51
C ALA A 143 -5.72 -15.02 2.94
N ARG A 144 -6.41 -14.49 3.96
CA ARG A 144 -6.18 -14.80 5.38
C ARG A 144 -7.42 -15.39 6.07
N LYS A 145 -8.34 -15.94 5.29
CA LYS A 145 -9.51 -16.70 5.79
C LYS A 145 -9.22 -18.19 5.83
#